data_AF-A0A2J6X6G5-F1
#
_entry.id   AF-A0A2J6X6G5-F1
#
_cell.length_a   1.000
_cell.length_b   1.000
_cell.length_c   1.000
_cell.angle_alpha   90.00
_cell.angle_beta   90.00
_cell.angle_gamma   90.00
#
_symmetry.space_group_name_H-M   'P 1'
#
loop_
_entity.id
_entity.type
_entity.pdbx_description
1 polymer ?
#
loop_
_entity_poly.entity_id
_entity_poly.type
_entity_poly.pdbx_seq_one_letter_code
_entity_poly.pdbx_strand_id
1 'polypeptide(L)' 'GWVRQFVQRSDQGKGCQVLPRRWVVERTFGWLGRYRRLSKDYEYLTATSEAMVYAAMTHLMVRHLARIRARSVS' A
#
# COMPACT_ATOMS: atom_id res chain seq x y z
N GLY A 1 -10.48 -25.44 -13.66
CA GLY A 1 -9.12 -25.18 -13.16
C GLY A 1 -8.73 -23.74 -13.48
N TRP A 2 -7.92 -23.09 -12.65
CA TRP A 2 -7.51 -21.70 -12.86
C TRP A 2 -6.45 -21.60 -13.96
N VAL A 3 -6.72 -20.81 -15.00
CA VAL A 3 -5.76 -20.53 -16.08
C VAL A 3 -4.97 -19.28 -15.69
N ARG A 4 -3.65 -19.44 -15.45
CA ARG A 4 -2.76 -18.31 -15.21
C ARG A 4 -2.24 -17.77 -16.54
N GLN A 5 -2.46 -16.48 -16.77
CA GLN A 5 -1.81 -15.76 -17.87
C GLN A 5 -0.55 -15.08 -17.33
N PHE A 6 0.60 -15.43 -17.90
CA PHE A 6 1.85 -14.72 -17.67
C PHE A 6 1.94 -13.57 -18.66
N VAL A 7 1.74 -12.34 -18.17
CA VAL A 7 2.04 -11.13 -18.95
C VAL A 7 3.52 -10.82 -18.76
N GLN A 8 4.32 -11.08 -19.79
CA GLN A 8 5.74 -10.76 -19.79
C GLN A 8 5.92 -9.24 -19.95
N ARG A 9 6.77 -8.62 -19.11
CA ARG A 9 7.15 -7.22 -19.27
C ARG A 9 7.91 -7.06 -20.60
N SER A 10 7.61 -6.01 -21.35
CA SER A 10 8.37 -5.68 -22.56
C SER A 10 9.81 -5.33 -22.18
N ASP A 11 10.78 -6.15 -22.60
CA ASP A 11 12.22 -5.99 -22.36
C ASP A 11 12.87 -4.77 -23.05
N GLN A 12 12.07 -3.81 -23.52
CA GLN A 12 12.56 -2.65 -24.29
C GLN A 12 13.29 -1.60 -23.44
N GLY A 13 13.27 -1.73 -22.11
CA GLY A 13 14.00 -0.85 -21.19
C GLY A 13 15.22 -1.54 -20.60
N LYS A 14 16.43 -1.22 -21.07
CA LYS A 14 17.65 -1.61 -20.35
C LYS A 14 17.75 -0.81 -19.04
N GLY A 15 17.51 -1.46 -17.91
CA GLY A 15 17.65 -0.88 -16.56
C GLY A 15 16.33 -0.52 -15.87
N CYS A 16 16.43 0.06 -14.67
CA CYS A 16 15.27 0.48 -13.88
C CYS A 16 14.59 1.71 -14.53
N GLN A 17 13.59 1.48 -15.38
CA GLN A 17 12.80 2.56 -15.96
C GLN A 17 11.91 3.21 -14.88
N VAL A 18 12.05 4.53 -14.71
CA VAL A 18 11.21 5.31 -13.79
C VAL A 18 9.81 5.40 -14.36
N LEU A 19 8.89 4.61 -13.81
CA LEU A 19 7.48 4.64 -14.18
C LEU A 19 6.81 5.87 -13.55
N PRO A 20 6.16 6.75 -14.34
CA PRO A 20 5.43 7.87 -13.77
C PRO A 20 4.34 7.35 -12.83
N ARG A 21 4.25 7.95 -11.63
CA ARG A 21 3.32 7.59 -10.54
C ARG A 21 3.61 6.29 -9.76
N ARG A 22 4.67 5.54 -10.08
CA ARG A 22 5.06 4.33 -9.31
C ARG A 22 5.27 4.62 -7.81
N TRP A 23 5.78 5.81 -7.49
CA TRP A 23 5.99 6.25 -6.12
C TRP A 23 4.70 6.29 -5.30
N VAL A 24 3.52 6.46 -5.91
CA VAL A 24 2.24 6.52 -5.19
C VAL A 24 1.96 5.18 -4.51
N VAL A 25 2.15 4.10 -5.26
CA VAL A 25 1.96 2.73 -4.78
C VAL A 25 3.01 2.38 -3.74
N GLU A 26 4.29 2.68 -4.02
CA GLU A 26 5.39 2.43 -3.10
C GLU A 26 5.22 3.21 -1.79
N ARG A 27 4.67 4.43 -1.83
CA ARG A 27 4.36 5.21 -0.64
C ARG A 27 3.30 4.54 0.22
N THR A 28 2.24 4.01 -0.37
CA THR A 28 1.21 3.25 0.36
C THR A 28 1.83 2.05 1.07
N PHE A 29 2.71 1.30 0.40
CA PHE A 29 3.45 0.20 1.02
C PHE A 29 4.39 0.67 2.12
N GLY A 30 5.07 1.80 1.94
CA GLY A 30 5.92 2.40 2.97
C GLY A 30 5.14 2.81 4.23
N TRP A 31 3.88 3.22 4.07
CA TRP A 31 2.99 3.48 5.21
C TRP A 31 2.51 2.21 5.89
N LEU A 32 2.10 1.19 5.12
CA LEU A 32 1.70 -0.11 5.67
C LEU A 32 2.84 -0.78 6.41
N GLY A 33 4.07 -0.70 5.90
CA GLY A 33 5.26 -1.23 6.56
C GLY A 33 5.59 -0.60 7.92
N ARG A 34 5.05 0.59 8.23
CA ARG A 34 5.18 1.19 9.58
C ARG A 34 4.24 0.55 10.61
N TYR A 35 3.20 -0.16 10.16
CA TYR A 35 2.32 -0.90 11.06
C TYR A 35 2.96 -2.25 11.37
N ARG A 36 3.58 -2.37 12.56
CA ARG A 36 4.24 -3.62 13.01
C ARG A 36 3.35 -4.86 12.85
N ARG A 37 2.04 -4.72 13.05
CA ARG A 37 1.07 -5.82 12.92
C ARG A 37 0.91 -6.33 11.48
N LEU A 38 1.17 -5.49 10.47
CA LEU A 38 1.16 -5.87 9.05
C LEU A 38 2.52 -6.34 8.54
N SER A 39 3.56 -6.38 9.39
CA SER A 39 4.90 -6.80 8.98
C SER A 39 4.98 -8.29 8.67
N LYS A 40 4.06 -9.08 9.20
CA LYS A 40 3.98 -10.54 9.03
C LYS A 40 2.52 -10.95 9.01
N ASP A 41 2.17 -11.82 8.07
CA ASP A 41 0.86 -12.45 8.03
C ASP A 41 0.80 -13.53 9.12
N TYR A 42 0.28 -13.12 10.28
CA TYR A 42 0.03 -14.02 11.41
C TYR A 42 -1.39 -14.61 11.39
N GLU A 43 -2.22 -14.11 10.49
CA GLU A 43 -3.63 -14.39 10.42
C GLU A 43 -3.90 -15.69 9.64
N TYR A 44 -4.71 -16.58 10.20
CA TYR A 44 -5.07 -17.85 9.54
C TYR A 44 -6.03 -17.64 8.36
N LEU A 45 -6.83 -16.57 8.42
CA LEU A 45 -7.85 -16.26 7.41
C LEU A 45 -7.44 -15.02 6.63
N THR A 46 -7.59 -15.08 5.31
CA THR A 46 -7.34 -13.92 4.43
C THR A 46 -8.22 -12.73 4.77
N ALA A 47 -9.46 -12.98 5.22
CA ALA A 47 -10.41 -11.96 5.62
C ALA A 47 -9.90 -11.11 6.82
N THR A 48 -9.17 -11.71 7.77
CA THR A 48 -8.65 -10.94 8.89
C THR A 48 -7.42 -10.12 8.49
N SER A 49 -6.55 -10.66 7.63
CA SER A 49 -5.48 -9.86 7.00
C SER A 49 -6.05 -8.67 6.23
N GLU A 50 -7.12 -8.87 5.45
CA GLU A 50 -7.77 -7.80 4.68
C GLU A 50 -8.35 -6.72 5.59
N ALA A 51 -9.08 -7.12 6.65
CA ALA A 51 -9.62 -6.20 7.64
C ALA A 51 -8.52 -5.34 8.30
N MET A 52 -7.34 -5.93 8.54
CA MET A 52 -6.19 -5.23 9.10
C MET A 52 -5.61 -4.18 8.16
N VAL A 53 -5.57 -4.45 6.85
CA VAL A 53 -5.16 -3.47 5.84
C VAL A 53 -6.13 -2.30 5.81
N TYR A 54 -7.45 -2.55 5.82
CA TYR A 54 -8.45 -1.47 5.87
C TYR A 54 -8.32 -0.64 7.14
N ALA A 55 -8.16 -1.27 8.30
CA ALA A 55 -7.98 -0.55 9.57
C ALA A 55 -6.76 0.38 9.55
N ALA A 56 -5.62 -0.10 9.02
CA ALA A 56 -4.40 0.69 8.90
C ALA A 56 -4.59 1.91 7.97
N MET A 57 -5.30 1.73 6.85
CA MET A 57 -5.60 2.82 5.91
C MET A 57 -6.56 3.86 6.50
N THR A 58 -7.61 3.42 7.18
CA THR A 58 -8.56 4.32 7.87
C THR A 58 -7.83 5.17 8.89
N HIS A 59 -7.00 4.57 9.75
CA HIS A 59 -6.23 5.30 10.74
C HIS A 59 -5.25 6.30 10.09
N LEU A 60 -4.63 5.96 8.96
CA LEU A 60 -3.76 6.87 8.23
C LEU A 60 -4.51 8.07 7.66
N MET A 61 -5.68 7.84 7.05
CA MET A 61 -6.54 8.91 6.53
C MET A 61 -7.01 9.86 7.63
N VAL A 62 -7.45 9.33 8.77
CA VAL A 62 -7.86 10.15 9.93
C VAL A 62 -6.72 11.05 10.40
N ARG A 63 -5.49 10.52 10.50
CA ARG A 63 -4.32 11.33 10.88
C ARG A 63 -3.99 12.41 9.85
N HIS A 64 -4.15 12.13 8.57
CA HIS A 64 -3.97 13.12 7.52
C HIS A 64 -5.00 14.24 7.60
N LEU A 65 -6.28 13.91 7.77
CA LEU A 65 -7.35 14.88 7.93
C LEU A 65 -7.14 15.76 9.17
N ALA A 66 -6.78 15.16 10.31
CA ALA A 66 -6.49 15.91 11.53
C ALA A 66 -5.32 16.90 11.34
N ARG A 67 -4.26 16.51 10.62
CA ARG A 67 -3.13 17.40 10.29
C ARG A 67 -3.52 18.53 9.34
N ILE A 68 -4.37 18.24 8.35
CA ILE A 68 -4.89 19.27 7.44
C ILE A 68 -5.71 20.28 8.22
N ARG A 69 -6.61 19.79 9.10
CA ARG A 69 -7.41 20.66 9.98
C ARG A 69 -6.54 21.53 10.87
N ALA A 70 -5.52 20.96 11.52
CA ALA A 70 -4.61 21.72 12.38
C ALA A 70 -3.89 22.85 11.63
N ARG A 71 -3.42 22.61 10.40
CA ARG A 71 -2.78 23.64 9.56
C ARG A 71 -3.73 24.73 9.07
N SER A 72 -5.03 24.44 8.99
CA SER A 72 -6.02 25.44 8.54
C SER A 72 -6.46 26.41 9.63
N VAL A 73 -6.13 26.12 10.90
CA VAL A 73 -6.55 26.92 12.07
C VAL A 73 -5.41 27.80 12.60
N SER A 74 -4.18 27.58 12.12
CA SER A 74 -2.99 28.42 12.32
C SER A 74 -2.84 29.44 11.21
#